data_AF-A0A847VGB1-F1
#
_entry.id   AF-A0A847VGB1-F1
#
_cell.length_a   1.000
_cell.length_b   1.000
_cell.length_c   1.000
_cell.angle_alpha   90.00
_cell.angle_beta   90.00
_cell.angle_gamma   90.00
#
_symmetry.space_group_name_H-M   'P 1'
#
loop_
_entity.id
_entity.type
_entity.pdbx_description
1 polymer ?
#
loop_
_entity_poly.entity_id
_entity_poly.type
_entity_poly.pdbx_seq_one_letter_code
_entity_poly.pdbx_strand_id
1 'polypeptide(L)'
;MSAGASFTLDGAAVAFVEGETIMQAARRAGHYIPHLCWHERLGQSGACRLCVVQLDGHFAAACTTPAQPGLEVRNRTPELDARRLLLLQMLFVEGNHFCPSCEKSGACLLQATAYELGMLGPQFEEFHPRRPVDASHPDCWLDLNRCILCKLCVRASHEVDRKDVFAIGGHGIGCHLIVDAPSGLLGASRFAAGDFAAQVCPVGAILPKRRGFAVPIGARRYDLAPVSAPAAAAPAAPAAAAPVSPAAASPRAQERT
;
A
#
# COMPACT_ATOMS: atom_id res chain seq x y z
N MET A 1 32.27 -23.43 2.99
CA MET A 1 30.87 -22.97 2.84
C MET A 1 30.37 -22.72 4.25
N SER A 2 30.33 -21.46 4.70
CA SER A 2 29.84 -21.16 6.06
C SER A 2 28.36 -21.52 6.12
N ALA A 3 27.96 -22.36 7.08
CA ALA A 3 26.54 -22.62 7.33
C ALA A 3 25.85 -21.27 7.52
N GLY A 4 24.85 -20.97 6.69
CA GLY A 4 24.18 -19.66 6.70
C GLY A 4 23.58 -19.39 8.08
N ALA A 5 23.80 -18.19 8.61
CA ALA A 5 23.19 -17.79 9.87
C ALA A 5 21.66 -17.84 9.75
N SER A 6 21.00 -18.33 10.80
CA SER A 6 19.54 -18.48 10.84
C SER A 6 18.96 -18.03 12.16
N PHE A 7 17.70 -17.59 12.12
CA PHE A 7 16.86 -17.37 13.30
C PHE A 7 15.58 -18.20 13.18
N THR A 8 14.78 -18.23 14.24
CA THR A 8 13.50 -18.94 14.28
C THR A 8 12.35 -17.95 14.14
N LEU A 9 11.43 -18.19 13.20
CA LEU A 9 10.20 -17.41 13.02
C LEU A 9 8.99 -18.34 13.13
N ASP A 10 8.17 -18.16 14.17
CA ASP A 10 7.00 -19.01 14.44
C ASP A 10 7.35 -20.52 14.44
N GLY A 11 8.55 -20.86 14.96
CA GLY A 11 9.07 -22.23 15.01
C GLY A 11 9.77 -22.72 13.74
N ALA A 12 9.72 -21.96 12.63
CA ALA A 12 10.42 -22.28 11.40
C ALA A 12 11.82 -21.64 11.35
N ALA A 13 12.81 -22.40 10.89
CA ALA A 13 14.16 -21.86 10.68
C ALA A 13 14.21 -20.97 9.42
N VAL A 14 14.64 -19.72 9.60
CA VAL A 14 14.78 -18.72 8.52
C VAL A 14 16.24 -18.33 8.38
N ALA A 15 16.83 -18.67 7.24
CA ALA A 15 18.19 -18.25 6.90
C ALA A 15 18.21 -16.77 6.50
N PHE A 16 19.21 -16.02 6.95
CA PHE A 16 19.39 -14.60 6.62
C PHE A 16 20.80 -14.30 6.11
N VAL A 17 20.93 -13.19 5.39
CA VAL A 17 22.22 -12.61 5.01
C VAL A 17 22.57 -11.49 5.98
N GLU A 18 23.83 -11.41 6.40
CA GLU A 18 24.30 -10.35 7.30
C GLU A 18 23.83 -8.96 6.82
N GLY A 19 23.24 -8.18 7.73
CA GLY A 19 22.63 -6.89 7.43
C GLY A 19 21.15 -6.92 7.00
N GLU A 20 20.56 -8.09 6.73
CA GLU A 20 19.11 -8.18 6.54
C GLU A 20 18.34 -7.91 7.84
N THR A 21 17.19 -7.26 7.70
CA THR A 21 16.17 -7.19 8.75
C THR A 21 15.38 -8.49 8.82
N ILE A 22 14.71 -8.72 9.96
CA ILE A 22 13.77 -9.84 10.13
C ILE A 22 12.74 -9.87 8.99
N MET A 23 12.19 -8.70 8.59
CA MET A 23 11.22 -8.59 7.50
C MET A 23 11.79 -9.06 6.15
N GLN A 24 13.03 -8.66 5.81
CA GLN A 24 13.66 -9.04 4.54
C GLN A 24 13.91 -10.54 4.49
N ALA A 25 14.48 -11.11 5.55
CA ALA A 25 14.76 -12.53 5.63
C ALA A 25 13.46 -13.36 5.61
N ALA A 26 12.44 -12.96 6.39
CA ALA A 26 11.14 -13.61 6.40
C ALA A 26 10.48 -13.60 5.02
N ARG A 27 10.46 -12.43 4.35
CA ARG A 27 9.90 -12.28 3.02
C ARG A 27 10.59 -13.17 2.00
N ARG A 28 11.92 -13.22 2.00
CA ARG A 28 12.73 -14.06 1.10
C ARG A 28 12.48 -15.56 1.34
N ALA A 29 12.23 -15.94 2.58
CA ALA A 29 11.88 -17.31 2.96
C ALA A 29 10.39 -17.65 2.76
N GLY A 30 9.58 -16.73 2.23
CA GLY A 30 8.14 -16.96 1.98
C GLY A 30 7.25 -16.84 3.22
N HIS A 31 7.76 -16.32 4.33
CA HIS A 31 6.97 -16.06 5.53
C HIS A 31 6.35 -14.66 5.49
N TYR A 32 5.03 -14.61 5.68
CA TYR A 32 4.31 -13.34 5.71
C TYR A 32 4.31 -12.71 7.11
N ILE A 33 4.80 -11.48 7.18
CA ILE A 33 4.64 -10.58 8.33
C ILE A 33 3.75 -9.42 7.86
N PRO A 34 2.60 -9.14 8.51
CA PRO A 34 1.70 -8.05 8.10
C PRO A 34 2.41 -6.69 7.96
N HIS A 35 2.22 -6.00 6.84
CA HIS A 35 2.83 -4.70 6.58
C HIS A 35 2.06 -3.88 5.54
N LEU A 36 2.15 -2.55 5.63
CA LEU A 36 1.59 -1.61 4.63
C LEU A 36 2.61 -0.62 4.08
N CYS A 37 3.68 -0.35 4.84
CA CYS A 37 4.65 0.72 4.56
C CYS A 37 6.08 0.18 4.32
N TRP A 38 6.18 -1.10 3.99
CA TRP A 38 7.39 -1.76 3.55
C TRP A 38 7.19 -2.22 2.10
N HIS A 39 8.22 -2.10 1.27
CA HIS A 39 8.18 -2.54 -0.12
C HIS A 39 9.55 -3.07 -0.52
N GLU A 40 9.64 -4.17 -1.29
CA GLU A 40 10.91 -4.84 -1.60
C GLU A 40 11.98 -3.91 -2.18
N ARG A 41 11.59 -3.01 -3.10
CA ARG A 41 12.51 -2.03 -3.72
C ARG A 41 12.84 -0.81 -2.85
N LEU A 42 11.99 -0.47 -1.87
CA LEU A 42 12.17 0.74 -1.06
C LEU A 42 12.64 0.40 0.36
N GLY A 43 12.34 -0.77 0.90
CA GLY A 43 12.45 -1.06 2.33
C GLY A 43 11.33 -0.39 3.13
N GLN A 44 11.64 -0.06 4.38
CA GLN A 44 10.70 0.42 5.40
C GLN A 44 10.55 1.93 5.46
N SER A 45 9.35 2.44 5.73
CA SER A 45 9.17 3.81 6.24
C SER A 45 8.91 3.89 7.75
N GLY A 46 8.59 2.77 8.38
CA GLY A 46 8.30 2.67 9.82
C GLY A 46 6.94 3.20 10.27
N ALA A 47 6.09 3.68 9.34
CA ALA A 47 4.84 4.37 9.66
C ALA A 47 3.71 3.45 10.15
N CYS A 48 3.44 2.32 9.49
CA CYS A 48 2.20 1.56 9.72
C CYS A 48 2.16 0.69 10.99
N ARG A 49 3.32 0.38 11.58
CA ARG A 49 3.50 -0.46 12.78
C ARG A 49 2.95 -1.91 12.73
N LEU A 50 2.31 -2.34 11.65
CA LEU A 50 1.74 -3.70 11.52
C LEU A 50 2.77 -4.83 11.57
N CYS A 51 4.02 -4.55 11.18
CA CYS A 51 5.12 -5.53 11.20
C CYS A 51 5.68 -5.77 12.61
N VAL A 52 4.89 -5.49 13.65
CA VAL A 52 5.26 -5.78 15.03
C VAL A 52 5.41 -7.29 15.20
N VAL A 53 6.49 -7.70 15.85
CA VAL A 53 6.81 -9.08 16.23
C VAL A 53 7.24 -9.10 17.69
N GLN A 54 7.20 -10.27 18.30
CA GLN A 54 7.68 -10.49 19.67
C GLN A 54 9.00 -11.26 19.62
N LEU A 55 10.00 -10.77 20.34
CA LEU A 55 11.31 -11.40 20.54
C LEU A 55 11.84 -10.99 21.92
N ASP A 56 12.55 -11.89 22.61
CA ASP A 56 13.13 -11.65 23.94
C ASP A 56 12.18 -10.95 24.94
N GLY A 57 10.92 -11.41 24.99
CA GLY A 57 9.90 -10.90 25.91
C GLY A 57 9.38 -9.48 25.61
N HIS A 58 9.79 -8.83 24.51
CA HIS A 58 9.35 -7.49 24.13
C HIS A 58 8.86 -7.42 22.68
N PHE A 59 8.30 -6.27 22.30
CA PHE A 59 7.78 -6.02 20.96
C PHE A 59 8.75 -5.18 20.15
N ALA A 60 9.02 -5.60 18.91
CA ALA A 60 9.88 -4.90 17.98
C ALA A 60 9.25 -4.82 16.58
N ALA A 61 9.70 -3.88 15.75
CA ALA A 61 9.26 -3.79 14.36
C ALA A 61 10.20 -4.61 13.46
N ALA A 62 9.67 -5.69 12.88
CA ALA A 62 10.47 -6.59 12.03
C ALA A 62 11.14 -5.87 10.84
N CYS A 63 10.57 -4.77 10.37
CA CYS A 63 11.09 -4.01 9.23
C CYS A 63 12.31 -3.13 9.55
N THR A 64 12.66 -2.97 10.84
CA THR A 64 13.84 -2.22 11.28
C THR A 64 14.79 -3.05 12.13
N THR A 65 14.31 -4.15 12.71
CA THR A 65 15.14 -5.03 13.55
C THR A 65 16.04 -5.92 12.68
N PRO A 66 17.38 -5.85 12.85
CA PRO A 66 18.31 -6.77 12.19
C PRO A 66 18.04 -8.22 12.56
N ALA A 67 18.15 -9.12 11.59
CA ALA A 67 18.17 -10.56 11.87
C ALA A 67 19.52 -10.92 12.50
N GLN A 68 19.50 -11.77 13.54
CA GLN A 68 20.70 -12.24 14.23
C GLN A 68 20.61 -13.76 14.44
N PRO A 69 21.74 -14.48 14.52
CA PRO A 69 21.73 -15.91 14.71
C PRO A 69 21.05 -16.27 16.04
N GLY A 70 20.12 -17.24 15.99
CA GLY A 70 19.46 -17.76 17.19
C GLY A 70 18.33 -16.91 17.77
N LEU A 71 17.93 -15.79 17.13
CA LEU A 71 16.73 -15.06 17.59
C LEU A 71 15.50 -15.96 17.53
N GLU A 72 14.67 -15.91 18.57
CA GLU A 72 13.33 -16.49 18.57
C GLU A 72 12.29 -15.40 18.33
N VAL A 73 11.74 -15.37 17.12
CA VAL A 73 10.77 -14.38 16.68
C VAL A 73 9.40 -15.01 16.59
N ARG A 74 8.42 -14.44 17.28
CA ARG A 74 7.01 -14.78 17.14
C ARG A 74 6.32 -13.68 16.35
N ASN A 75 5.71 -14.07 15.24
CA ASN A 75 4.96 -13.20 14.35
C ASN A 75 3.45 -13.49 14.42
N ARG A 76 3.01 -14.72 14.70
CA ARG A 76 1.58 -15.04 14.87
C ARG A 76 1.28 -15.46 16.30
N THR A 77 0.77 -14.51 17.08
CA THR A 77 0.20 -14.75 18.41
C THR A 77 -1.14 -14.03 18.54
N PRO A 78 -2.06 -14.51 19.39
CA PRO A 78 -3.34 -13.83 19.61
C PRO A 78 -3.17 -12.36 20.03
N GLU A 79 -2.15 -12.06 20.84
CA GLU A 79 -1.84 -10.70 21.28
C GLU A 79 -1.35 -9.80 20.13
N LEU A 80 -0.44 -10.30 19.27
CA LEU A 80 0.05 -9.55 18.11
C LEU A 80 -1.07 -9.29 17.11
N ASP A 81 -1.90 -10.30 16.84
CA ASP A 81 -3.00 -10.17 15.88
C ASP A 81 -4.08 -9.20 16.39
N ALA A 82 -4.38 -9.20 17.70
CA ALA A 82 -5.27 -8.19 18.31
C ALA A 82 -4.70 -6.76 18.20
N ARG A 83 -3.40 -6.57 18.43
CA ARG A 83 -2.74 -5.25 18.26
C ARG A 83 -2.77 -4.77 16.82
N ARG A 84 -2.53 -5.66 15.86
CA ARG A 84 -2.60 -5.34 14.43
C ARG A 84 -4.02 -5.02 14.00
N LEU A 85 -5.01 -5.75 14.51
CA LEU A 85 -6.41 -5.47 14.27
C LEU A 85 -6.79 -4.07 14.78
N LEU A 86 -6.33 -3.69 15.97
CA LEU A 86 -6.52 -2.33 16.49
C LEU A 86 -5.89 -1.27 15.56
N LEU A 87 -4.64 -1.46 15.12
CA LEU A 87 -3.97 -0.54 14.20
C LEU A 87 -4.71 -0.41 12.85
N LEU A 88 -5.22 -1.52 12.32
CA LEU A 88 -6.04 -1.50 11.11
C LEU A 88 -7.33 -0.72 11.36
N GLN A 89 -8.05 -0.99 12.45
CA GLN A 89 -9.27 -0.25 12.78
C GLN A 89 -9.00 1.26 12.85
N MET A 90 -7.89 1.68 13.47
CA MET A 90 -7.48 3.09 13.50
C MET A 90 -7.29 3.68 12.10
N LEU A 91 -6.59 2.97 11.20
CA LEU A 91 -6.42 3.41 9.81
C LEU A 91 -7.76 3.50 9.07
N PHE A 92 -8.68 2.56 9.30
CA PHE A 92 -9.99 2.57 8.67
C PHE A 92 -10.88 3.74 9.11
N VAL A 93 -10.84 4.14 10.39
CA VAL A 93 -11.68 5.23 10.91
C VAL A 93 -11.08 6.62 10.69
N GLU A 94 -9.75 6.71 10.55
CA GLU A 94 -9.07 7.97 10.24
C GLU A 94 -9.40 8.47 8.82
N GLY A 95 -9.62 7.55 7.88
CA GLY A 95 -9.93 7.84 6.48
C GLY A 95 -11.36 7.51 6.06
N ASN A 96 -11.69 7.82 4.81
CA ASN A 96 -12.94 7.40 4.16
C ASN A 96 -12.71 6.13 3.34
N HIS A 97 -12.69 4.97 4.02
CA HIS A 97 -12.40 3.67 3.41
C HIS A 97 -13.67 2.92 2.94
N PHE A 98 -14.50 3.59 2.13
CA PHE A 98 -15.72 3.04 1.54
C PHE A 98 -15.42 2.08 0.39
N CYS A 99 -15.02 0.85 0.74
CA CYS A 99 -14.57 -0.17 -0.20
C CYS A 99 -15.58 -0.49 -1.34
N PRO A 100 -16.91 -0.49 -1.14
CA PRO A 100 -17.86 -0.78 -2.22
C PRO A 100 -17.76 0.13 -3.44
N SER A 101 -17.30 1.39 -3.27
CA SER A 101 -17.15 2.36 -4.36
C SER A 101 -15.69 2.63 -4.76
N CYS A 102 -14.72 1.97 -4.11
CA CYS A 102 -13.31 2.19 -4.36
C CYS A 102 -12.80 1.33 -5.51
N GLU A 103 -12.21 1.95 -6.54
CA GLU A 103 -11.62 1.27 -7.70
C GLU A 103 -10.45 0.33 -7.32
N LYS A 104 -9.84 0.52 -6.15
CA LYS A 104 -8.76 -0.35 -5.62
C LYS A 104 -9.31 -1.57 -4.87
N SER A 105 -10.62 -1.69 -4.66
CA SER A 105 -11.22 -2.81 -3.92
C SER A 105 -10.86 -4.15 -4.56
N GLY A 106 -10.40 -5.12 -3.78
CA GLY A 106 -9.85 -6.40 -4.25
C GLY A 106 -8.39 -6.35 -4.74
N ALA A 107 -7.78 -5.16 -4.79
CA ALA A 107 -6.35 -4.93 -5.06
C ALA A 107 -5.70 -3.99 -4.02
N CYS A 108 -6.39 -3.71 -2.92
CA CYS A 108 -5.99 -2.80 -1.85
C CYS A 108 -5.33 -3.60 -0.72
N LEU A 109 -4.08 -3.27 -0.38
CA LEU A 109 -3.33 -4.00 0.64
C LEU A 109 -3.91 -3.77 2.05
N LEU A 110 -4.43 -2.57 2.35
CA LEU A 110 -5.12 -2.29 3.62
C LEU A 110 -6.33 -3.21 3.80
N GLN A 111 -7.16 -3.30 2.76
CA GLN A 111 -8.33 -4.17 2.74
C GLN A 111 -7.94 -5.65 2.87
N ALA A 112 -6.96 -6.11 2.09
CA ALA A 112 -6.52 -7.50 2.13
C ALA A 112 -5.90 -7.89 3.48
N THR A 113 -5.16 -6.97 4.11
CA THR A 113 -4.59 -7.18 5.45
C THR A 113 -5.67 -7.22 6.53
N ALA A 114 -6.75 -6.44 6.36
CA ALA A 114 -7.91 -6.49 7.23
C ALA A 114 -8.65 -7.83 7.11
N TYR A 115 -8.80 -8.38 5.90
CA TYR A 115 -9.35 -9.72 5.71
C TYR A 115 -8.48 -10.81 6.32
N GLU A 116 -7.16 -10.72 6.14
CA GLU A 116 -6.19 -11.65 6.74
C GLU A 116 -6.25 -11.71 8.27
N LEU A 117 -6.57 -10.58 8.91
CA LEU A 117 -6.69 -10.47 10.36
C LEU A 117 -8.15 -10.59 10.87
N GLY A 118 -9.07 -11.02 10.01
CA GLY A 118 -10.46 -11.29 10.39
C GLY A 118 -11.25 -10.04 10.82
N MET A 119 -10.90 -8.86 10.32
CA MET A 119 -11.61 -7.62 10.63
C MET A 119 -13.00 -7.62 9.99
N LEU A 120 -14.05 -7.68 10.81
CA LEU A 120 -15.45 -7.62 10.36
C LEU A 120 -15.95 -6.18 10.14
N GLY A 121 -15.33 -5.20 10.79
CA GLY A 121 -15.65 -3.78 10.69
C GLY A 121 -14.85 -2.95 11.69
N PRO A 122 -14.86 -1.61 11.56
CA PRO A 122 -14.29 -0.72 12.57
C PRO A 122 -15.12 -0.79 13.86
N GLN A 123 -14.45 -0.65 15.00
CA GLN A 123 -15.09 -0.58 16.33
C GLN A 123 -15.01 0.82 16.96
N PHE A 124 -14.57 1.80 16.17
CA PHE A 124 -14.46 3.21 16.56
C PHE A 124 -15.33 4.06 15.65
N GLU A 125 -15.69 5.26 16.12
CA GLU A 125 -16.38 6.25 15.32
C GLU A 125 -15.49 6.74 14.17
N GLU A 126 -16.05 6.79 12.96
CA GLU A 126 -15.33 7.30 11.79
C GLU A 126 -15.17 8.81 11.83
N PHE A 127 -13.99 9.30 11.43
CA PHE A 127 -13.67 10.73 11.50
C PHE A 127 -14.29 11.53 10.36
N HIS A 128 -14.71 10.85 9.29
CA HIS A 128 -15.27 11.46 8.08
C HIS A 128 -14.50 12.70 7.59
N PRO A 129 -13.18 12.59 7.35
CA PRO A 129 -12.40 13.72 6.87
C PRO A 129 -12.99 14.26 5.56
N ARG A 130 -12.95 15.58 5.40
CA ARG A 130 -13.42 16.31 4.21
C ARG A 130 -12.24 16.95 3.51
N ARG A 131 -11.37 16.13 2.91
CA ARG A 131 -10.22 16.61 2.12
C ARG A 131 -10.61 16.66 0.65
N PRO A 132 -10.27 17.74 -0.09
CA PRO A 132 -10.57 17.83 -1.51
C PRO A 132 -9.81 16.75 -2.28
N VAL A 133 -10.47 16.20 -3.30
CA VAL A 133 -9.83 15.31 -4.27
C VAL A 133 -9.05 16.17 -5.25
N ASP A 134 -7.77 15.85 -5.43
CA ASP A 134 -6.94 16.49 -6.45
C ASP A 134 -6.98 15.66 -7.75
N ALA A 135 -7.74 16.18 -8.71
CA ALA A 135 -7.84 15.63 -10.06
C ALA A 135 -7.19 16.56 -11.10
N SER A 136 -6.22 17.40 -10.70
CA SER A 136 -5.57 18.36 -11.60
C SER A 136 -4.65 17.70 -12.64
N HIS A 137 -4.03 16.56 -12.33
CA HIS A 137 -3.18 15.83 -13.27
C HIS A 137 -4.02 15.14 -14.37
N PRO A 138 -3.61 15.14 -15.66
CA PRO A 138 -4.44 14.62 -16.76
C PRO A 138 -4.76 13.12 -16.67
N ASP A 139 -3.85 12.34 -16.10
CA ASP A 139 -3.91 10.87 -16.13
C ASP A 139 -4.08 10.21 -14.77
N CYS A 140 -3.94 10.96 -13.68
CA CYS A 140 -4.00 10.43 -12.32
C CYS A 140 -4.81 11.36 -11.43
N TRP A 141 -5.31 10.83 -10.33
CA TRP A 141 -6.01 11.59 -9.31
C TRP A 141 -5.55 11.13 -7.92
N LEU A 142 -5.66 12.04 -6.95
CA LEU A 142 -5.19 11.88 -5.59
C LEU A 142 -6.36 12.12 -4.61
N ASP A 143 -6.73 11.08 -3.88
CA ASP A 143 -7.74 11.12 -2.83
C ASP A 143 -7.08 10.95 -1.44
N LEU A 144 -6.87 12.09 -0.77
CA LEU A 144 -6.23 12.14 0.55
C LEU A 144 -7.11 11.63 1.68
N ASN A 145 -8.39 11.38 1.44
CA ASN A 145 -9.26 10.73 2.44
C ASN A 145 -8.96 9.24 2.55
N ARG A 146 -8.26 8.64 1.56
CA ARG A 146 -7.90 7.21 1.54
C ARG A 146 -6.41 6.96 1.84
N CYS A 147 -5.64 8.03 2.04
CA CYS A 147 -4.21 7.95 2.29
C CYS A 147 -3.91 7.50 3.72
N ILE A 148 -3.12 6.44 3.88
CA ILE A 148 -2.70 5.89 5.17
C ILE A 148 -1.30 6.37 5.62
N LEU A 149 -0.79 7.45 5.01
CA LEU A 149 0.52 8.05 5.33
C LEU A 149 1.70 7.05 5.35
N CYS A 150 1.67 6.02 4.49
CA CYS A 150 2.69 4.98 4.43
C CYS A 150 4.05 5.47 3.91
N LYS A 151 4.10 6.67 3.31
CA LYS A 151 5.29 7.31 2.70
C LYS A 151 5.92 6.56 1.53
N LEU A 152 5.29 5.51 0.98
CA LEU A 152 5.85 4.79 -0.17
C LEU A 152 5.96 5.68 -1.42
N CYS A 153 4.96 6.52 -1.71
CA CYS A 153 5.00 7.46 -2.83
C CYS A 153 6.08 8.54 -2.66
N VAL A 154 6.27 9.05 -1.44
CA VAL A 154 7.35 9.99 -1.08
C VAL A 154 8.70 9.37 -1.39
N ARG A 155 8.94 8.16 -0.86
CA ARG A 155 10.21 7.44 -1.07
C ARG A 155 10.43 7.06 -2.52
N ALA A 156 9.41 6.56 -3.22
CA ALA A 156 9.50 6.27 -4.64
C ALA A 156 9.87 7.51 -5.46
N SER A 157 9.22 8.65 -5.18
CA SER A 157 9.47 9.88 -5.92
C SER A 157 10.89 10.44 -5.71
N HIS A 158 11.42 10.33 -4.49
CA HIS A 158 12.77 10.79 -4.16
C HIS A 158 13.87 9.80 -4.60
N GLU A 159 13.71 8.51 -4.30
CA GLU A 159 14.77 7.50 -4.42
C GLU A 159 14.80 6.86 -5.82
N VAL A 160 13.64 6.68 -6.45
CA VAL A 160 13.53 6.00 -7.74
C VAL A 160 13.29 6.98 -8.88
N ASP A 161 12.29 7.85 -8.75
CA ASP A 161 11.91 8.75 -9.84
C ASP A 161 12.80 10.00 -9.91
N ARG A 162 13.46 10.39 -8.79
CA ARG A 162 14.33 11.57 -8.64
C ARG A 162 13.58 12.89 -8.95
N LYS A 163 12.35 13.00 -8.46
CA LYS A 163 11.44 14.13 -8.73
C LYS A 163 10.96 14.89 -7.50
N ASP A 164 11.01 14.29 -6.32
CA ASP A 164 10.61 14.91 -5.05
C ASP A 164 9.19 15.48 -5.04
N VAL A 165 8.27 14.83 -5.77
CA VAL A 165 6.88 15.29 -5.96
C VAL A 165 6.09 15.35 -4.66
N PHE A 166 6.43 14.51 -3.68
CA PHE A 166 5.62 14.32 -2.49
C PHE A 166 6.41 14.51 -1.20
N ALA A 167 5.75 15.08 -0.19
CA ALA A 167 6.21 15.08 1.19
C ALA A 167 5.04 14.86 2.16
N ILE A 168 5.33 14.69 3.45
CA ILE A 168 4.30 14.68 4.51
C ILE A 168 4.36 16.02 5.23
N GLY A 169 3.26 16.76 5.20
CA GLY A 169 3.08 18.02 5.93
C GLY A 169 2.06 17.89 7.05
N GLY A 170 1.99 18.90 7.92
CA GLY A 170 1.04 18.97 9.03
C GLY A 170 1.56 18.37 10.34
N HIS A 171 0.68 18.25 11.34
CA HIS A 171 0.98 17.68 12.66
C HIS A 171 -0.21 16.85 13.18
N GLY A 172 0.07 15.82 14.00
CA GLY A 172 -0.97 14.97 14.59
C GLY A 172 -1.94 14.43 13.55
N ILE A 173 -3.25 14.54 13.80
CA ILE A 173 -4.31 14.14 12.87
C ILE A 173 -4.41 15.05 11.62
N GLY A 174 -3.76 16.22 11.64
CA GLY A 174 -3.65 17.12 10.50
C GLY A 174 -2.56 16.72 9.50
N CYS A 175 -1.79 15.66 9.79
CA CYS A 175 -0.80 15.15 8.85
C CYS A 175 -1.44 14.68 7.55
N HIS A 176 -0.87 15.08 6.41
CA HIS A 176 -1.33 14.67 5.09
C HIS A 176 -0.20 14.69 4.06
N LEU A 177 -0.41 13.99 2.95
CA LEU A 177 0.50 14.05 1.81
C LEU A 177 0.35 15.42 1.13
N ILE A 178 1.47 16.10 0.91
CA ILE A 178 1.53 17.36 0.16
C ILE A 178 2.28 17.13 -1.15
N VAL A 179 1.96 17.95 -2.15
CA VAL A 179 2.59 17.94 -3.47
C VAL A 179 3.56 19.11 -3.58
N ASP A 180 4.78 18.84 -4.05
CA ASP A 180 5.78 19.85 -4.36
C ASP A 180 5.44 20.58 -5.67
N ALA A 181 4.55 21.56 -5.54
CA ALA A 181 4.19 22.53 -6.55
C ALA A 181 3.72 23.82 -5.86
N PRO A 182 3.93 25.01 -6.43
CA PRO A 182 3.44 26.27 -5.84
C PRO A 182 1.92 26.28 -5.56
N SER A 183 1.15 25.57 -6.37
CA SER A 183 -0.31 25.41 -6.20
C SER A 183 -0.70 24.30 -5.22
N GLY A 184 0.25 23.45 -4.81
CA GLY A 184 -0.03 22.22 -4.05
C GLY A 184 -0.79 21.15 -4.83
N LEU A 185 -0.92 21.30 -6.15
CA LEU A 185 -1.69 20.40 -7.02
C LEU A 185 -0.78 19.48 -7.85
N LEU A 186 -1.17 18.22 -7.98
CA LEU A 186 -0.45 17.15 -8.68
C LEU A 186 -0.16 17.50 -10.14
N GLY A 187 -1.12 18.12 -10.84
CA GLY A 187 -1.00 18.50 -12.23
C GLY A 187 -0.02 19.64 -12.51
N ALA A 188 0.38 20.40 -11.47
CA ALA A 188 1.40 21.43 -11.57
C ALA A 188 2.79 20.97 -11.11
N SER A 189 2.91 19.70 -10.70
CA SER A 189 4.16 19.10 -10.24
C SER A 189 4.90 18.38 -11.38
N ARG A 190 6.06 17.80 -11.06
CA ARG A 190 6.84 16.96 -12.00
C ARG A 190 6.31 15.52 -12.13
N PHE A 191 5.21 15.19 -11.45
CA PHE A 191 4.58 13.87 -11.47
C PHE A 191 4.26 13.42 -12.90
N ALA A 192 4.51 12.15 -13.20
CA ALA A 192 4.06 11.50 -14.41
C ALA A 192 3.38 10.17 -14.09
N ALA A 193 2.39 9.78 -14.89
CA ALA A 193 1.65 8.52 -14.69
C ALA A 193 2.52 7.26 -14.83
N GLY A 194 3.67 7.37 -15.51
CA GLY A 194 4.65 6.30 -15.64
C GLY A 194 5.62 6.16 -14.46
N ASP A 195 5.59 7.10 -13.51
CA ASP A 195 6.49 7.10 -12.35
C ASP A 195 6.24 5.90 -11.44
N PHE A 196 7.27 5.47 -10.71
CA PHE A 196 7.11 4.44 -9.71
C PHE A 196 6.22 4.93 -8.56
N ALA A 197 6.29 6.21 -8.20
CA ALA A 197 5.41 6.83 -7.21
C ALA A 197 3.91 6.76 -7.59
N ALA A 198 3.58 6.72 -8.88
CA ALA A 198 2.20 6.56 -9.37
C ALA A 198 1.67 5.13 -9.16
N GLN A 199 2.56 4.14 -9.07
CA GLN A 199 2.22 2.71 -9.07
C GLN A 199 2.35 2.07 -7.68
N VAL A 200 3.17 2.65 -6.79
CA VAL A 200 3.53 2.06 -5.50
C VAL A 200 2.46 2.21 -4.42
N CYS A 201 1.41 3.03 -4.64
CA CYS A 201 0.38 3.25 -3.63
C CYS A 201 -0.34 1.94 -3.27
N PRO A 202 -0.25 1.48 -1.99
CA PRO A 202 -0.82 0.20 -1.57
C PRO A 202 -2.34 0.26 -1.38
N VAL A 203 -2.92 1.47 -1.40
CA VAL A 203 -4.33 1.75 -1.17
C VAL A 203 -4.92 2.56 -2.34
N GLY A 204 -6.18 2.97 -2.25
CA GLY A 204 -6.88 3.72 -3.30
C GLY A 204 -6.67 5.23 -3.24
N ALA A 205 -5.49 5.70 -2.83
CA ALA A 205 -5.20 7.13 -2.67
C ALA A 205 -4.60 7.77 -3.94
N ILE A 206 -3.70 7.07 -4.63
CA ILE A 206 -3.16 7.50 -5.94
C ILE A 206 -3.65 6.51 -6.98
N LEU A 207 -4.43 6.97 -7.94
CA LEU A 207 -5.09 6.10 -8.93
C LEU A 207 -5.01 6.69 -10.34
N PRO A 208 -4.90 5.84 -11.37
CA PRO A 208 -5.03 6.27 -12.75
C PRO A 208 -6.49 6.65 -13.05
N LYS A 209 -6.69 7.67 -13.87
CA LYS A 209 -8.01 8.03 -14.41
C LYS A 209 -8.41 7.06 -15.51
N ARG A 210 -9.73 6.90 -15.72
CA ARG A 210 -10.33 6.13 -16.84
C ARG A 210 -9.94 4.64 -16.88
N ARG A 211 -9.55 4.07 -15.73
CA ARG A 211 -9.14 2.67 -15.59
C ARG A 211 -9.93 1.90 -14.51
N GLY A 212 -10.81 2.58 -13.78
CA GLY A 212 -11.61 1.99 -12.72
C GLY A 212 -12.39 0.76 -13.11
N PHE A 213 -12.48 -0.19 -12.18
CA PHE A 213 -13.29 -1.41 -12.32
C PHE A 213 -12.94 -2.26 -13.56
N ALA A 214 -11.74 -2.09 -14.13
CA ALA A 214 -11.32 -2.83 -15.32
C ALA A 214 -11.08 -4.33 -15.09
N VAL A 215 -10.89 -4.76 -13.83
CA VAL A 215 -10.66 -6.15 -13.46
C VAL A 215 -11.93 -6.74 -12.83
N PRO A 216 -12.53 -7.80 -13.42
CA PRO A 216 -13.74 -8.42 -12.88
C PRO A 216 -13.55 -8.95 -11.45
N ILE A 217 -14.63 -8.94 -10.67
CA ILE A 217 -14.70 -9.62 -9.37
C ILE A 217 -14.43 -11.12 -9.58
N GLY A 218 -13.63 -11.70 -8.68
CA GLY A 218 -13.10 -13.07 -8.80
C GLY A 218 -11.76 -13.15 -9.54
N ALA A 219 -11.36 -12.08 -10.25
CA ALA A 219 -10.08 -11.99 -10.95
C ALA A 219 -9.17 -10.89 -10.40
N ARG A 220 -9.58 -10.20 -9.33
CA ARG A 220 -8.77 -9.14 -8.69
C ARG A 220 -7.64 -9.76 -7.89
N ARG A 221 -6.56 -8.99 -7.68
CA ARG A 221 -5.31 -9.47 -7.07
C ARG A 221 -5.52 -10.30 -5.79
N TYR A 222 -6.34 -9.80 -4.86
CA TYR A 222 -6.59 -10.45 -3.57
C TYR A 222 -7.87 -11.30 -3.55
N ASP A 223 -8.59 -11.40 -4.66
CA ASP A 223 -9.61 -12.45 -4.84
C ASP A 223 -8.95 -13.79 -5.16
N LEU A 224 -7.82 -13.76 -5.90
CA LEU A 224 -7.10 -14.96 -6.36
C LEU A 224 -6.28 -15.62 -5.25
N ALA A 225 -5.72 -14.83 -4.35
CA ALA A 225 -4.91 -15.31 -3.23
C ALA A 225 -4.92 -14.32 -2.07
N PRO A 226 -4.87 -14.79 -0.81
CA PRO A 226 -4.75 -13.90 0.34
C PRO A 226 -3.41 -13.16 0.32
N VAL A 227 -3.34 -12.03 1.03
CA VAL A 227 -2.11 -11.23 1.13
C VAL A 227 -0.94 -12.02 1.76
N SER A 228 -1.25 -13.01 2.59
CA SER A 228 -0.30 -13.90 3.25
C SER A 228 0.25 -15.00 2.35
N ALA A 229 -0.34 -15.22 1.17
CA ALA A 229 0.19 -16.17 0.22
C ALA A 229 1.61 -15.76 -0.20
N PRO A 230 2.54 -16.72 -0.36
CA PRO A 230 3.84 -16.45 -0.97
C PRO A 230 3.58 -15.79 -2.32
N ALA A 231 4.29 -14.69 -2.61
CA ALA A 231 4.07 -13.99 -3.86
C ALA A 231 4.39 -14.94 -5.03
N ALA A 232 3.36 -15.42 -5.73
CA ALA A 232 3.52 -15.77 -7.13
C ALA A 232 4.03 -14.51 -7.84
N ALA A 233 5.05 -14.63 -8.67
CA ALA A 233 5.59 -13.52 -9.45
C ALA A 233 4.42 -12.69 -10.00
N ALA A 234 4.33 -11.42 -9.60
CA ALA A 234 3.17 -10.59 -9.92
C ALA A 234 2.94 -10.63 -11.44
N PRO A 235 1.71 -10.91 -11.92
CA PRO A 235 1.45 -10.78 -13.35
C PRO A 235 1.75 -9.33 -13.74
N ALA A 236 2.52 -9.18 -14.82
CA ALA A 236 2.83 -7.87 -15.39
C ALA A 236 1.53 -7.06 -15.54
N ALA A 237 1.59 -5.77 -15.21
CA ALA A 237 0.46 -4.87 -15.41
C ALA A 237 -0.12 -5.10 -16.81
N PRO A 238 -1.46 -5.20 -16.97
CA PRO A 238 -2.05 -5.39 -18.28
C PRO A 238 -1.56 -4.24 -19.17
N ALA A 239 -1.02 -4.59 -20.33
CA ALA A 239 -0.56 -3.62 -21.33
C ALA A 239 -1.65 -2.57 -21.50
N ALA A 240 -1.26 -1.29 -21.50
CA ALA A 240 -2.16 -0.18 -21.65
C ALA A 240 -3.13 -0.47 -22.80
N ALA A 241 -4.43 -0.62 -22.48
CA ALA A 241 -5.44 -0.81 -23.53
C ALA A 241 -5.27 0.31 -24.57
N ALA A 242 -5.22 -0.10 -25.84
CA ALA A 242 -5.03 0.79 -26.98
C ALA A 242 -6.02 1.96 -26.91
N PRO A 243 -5.62 3.16 -27.39
CA PRO A 243 -6.53 4.29 -27.42
C PRO A 243 -7.76 3.92 -28.24
N VAL A 244 -8.93 3.99 -27.61
CA VAL A 244 -10.21 3.90 -28.32
C VAL A 244 -10.26 5.10 -29.26
N SER A 245 -10.23 4.86 -30.58
CA SER A 245 -10.42 5.89 -31.59
C SER A 245 -11.71 6.67 -31.29
N PRO A 246 -11.71 8.01 -31.45
CA PRO A 246 -12.92 8.79 -31.27
C PRO A 246 -13.98 8.27 -32.25
N ALA A 247 -15.12 7.84 -31.71
CA ALA A 247 -16.28 7.50 -32.52
C ALA A 247 -16.60 8.68 -33.45
N ALA A 248 -16.72 8.40 -34.75
CA ALA A 248 -17.10 9.39 -35.73
C ALA A 248 -18.41 10.05 -35.30
N ALA A 249 -18.41 11.39 -35.28
CA ALA A 249 -19.57 12.19 -34.95
C ALA A 249 -20.73 11.81 -35.88
N SER A 250 -21.84 11.33 -35.29
CA SER A 250 -23.09 11.10 -36.01
C SER A 250 -23.62 12.44 -36.53
N PRO A 251 -23.97 12.58 -37.82
CA PRO A 251 -24.49 13.84 -38.35
C PRO A 251 -25.85 14.13 -37.71
N ARG A 252 -25.95 15.33 -37.12
CA ARG A 252 -27.20 15.90 -36.58
C ARG A 252 -28.30 15.83 -37.65
N ALA A 253 -29.43 15.23 -37.29
CA ALA A 253 -30.65 15.30 -38.07
C ALA A 253 -31.05 16.77 -38.22
N GLN A 254 -31.04 17.25 -39.47
CA GLN A 254 -31.60 18.53 -39.85
C GLN A 254 -33.12 18.48 -39.70
N GLU A 255 -33.65 19.53 -39.09
CA GLU A 255 -35.06 19.89 -39.03
C GLU A 255 -35.73 19.81 -40.41
N ARG A 256 -36.94 19.27 -40.45
CA ARG A 256 -37.91 19.52 -41.52
C ARG A 256 -39.25 19.88 -40.88
N THR A 257 -39.62 21.15 -41.09
CA THR A 257 -40.98 21.73 -41.16
C THR A 257 -41.97 21.43 -40.04
#